data_AF-A0A952VMQ4-F1
#
_entry.id   AF-A0A952VMQ4-F1
#
_cell.length_a   1.000
_cell.length_b   1.000
_cell.length_c   1.000
_cell.angle_alpha   90.00
_cell.angle_beta   90.00
_cell.angle_gamma   90.00
#
_symmetry.space_group_name_H-M   'P 1'
#
loop_
_entity.id
_entity.type
_entity.pdbx_description
1 polymer ?
#
loop_
_entity_poly.entity_id
_entity_poly.type
_entity_poly.pdbx_seq_one_letter_code
_entity_poly.pdbx_strand_id
1 'polypeptide(L)'
;MKDVTKGVSLSPAILSAPFKQEPTRLSPNHLLELVTRLCLFRAERWGRRALFYEKHRDYFPRLSVGRFVSRCRALEAKYRALAQVIFLIPADERLVPARALGLRRF
;
A
#
# COMPACT_ATOMS: atom_id res chain seq x y z
N MET A 1 -8.03 64.39 14.72
CA MET A 1 -7.84 63.62 15.97
C MET A 1 -7.70 62.15 15.61
N LYS A 2 -6.63 61.52 16.11
CA LYS A 2 -6.35 60.08 16.21
C LYS A 2 -5.86 59.34 14.96
N ASP A 3 -4.57 59.09 15.07
CA ASP A 3 -3.64 58.19 14.40
C ASP A 3 -4.12 56.74 14.17
N VAL A 4 -3.27 56.04 13.40
CA VAL A 4 -2.77 54.66 13.61
C VAL A 4 -3.05 53.69 12.46
N THR A 5 -2.07 53.65 11.55
CA THR A 5 -1.39 52.48 10.96
C THR A 5 -2.04 51.09 11.06
N LYS A 6 -2.03 50.34 9.95
CA LYS A 6 -1.11 49.20 9.71
C LYS A 6 -1.49 48.51 8.41
N GLY A 7 -0.50 48.38 7.53
CA GLY A 7 -0.65 47.69 6.25
C GLY A 7 -0.91 46.21 6.42
N VAL A 8 -1.66 45.65 5.48
CA VAL A 8 -1.57 44.25 5.12
C VAL A 8 -1.71 44.16 3.60
N SER A 9 -0.56 44.08 2.93
CA SER A 9 -0.47 43.51 1.59
C SER A 9 -0.74 42.01 1.74
N LEU A 10 -1.91 41.54 1.30
CA LEU A 10 -2.18 40.11 1.18
C LEU A 10 -1.92 39.68 -0.26
N SER A 11 -0.75 39.07 -0.41
CA SER A 11 -0.18 38.47 -1.62
C SER A 11 -1.16 37.59 -2.40
N PRO A 12 -1.04 37.53 -3.74
CA PRO A 12 -1.72 36.54 -4.56
C PRO A 12 -0.96 35.21 -4.44
N ALA A 13 -1.34 34.38 -3.47
CA ALA A 13 -0.71 33.08 -3.27
C ALA A 13 -1.71 32.04 -2.75
N ILE A 14 -2.80 31.84 -3.48
CA ILE A 14 -3.51 30.55 -3.45
C ILE A 14 -2.98 29.78 -4.65
N LEU A 15 -1.74 29.32 -4.48
CA LEU A 15 -1.09 28.42 -5.41
C LEU A 15 -1.89 27.12 -5.47
N SER A 16 -2.44 26.88 -6.65
CA SER A 16 -2.73 25.56 -7.17
C SER A 16 -1.60 24.59 -6.84
N ALA A 17 -1.91 23.55 -6.07
CA ALA A 17 -1.15 22.30 -6.13
C ALA A 17 -2.16 21.15 -6.12
N PRO A 18 -2.37 20.45 -7.25
CA PRO A 18 -3.06 19.18 -7.20
C PRO A 18 -2.21 18.23 -6.32
N PHE A 19 -2.86 17.48 -5.44
CA PHE A 19 -2.29 16.28 -4.82
C PHE A 19 -1.99 15.25 -5.93
N LYS A 20 -0.96 15.50 -6.73
CA LYS A 20 -0.21 14.47 -7.43
C LYS A 20 0.84 13.99 -6.44
N GLN A 21 0.41 13.20 -5.46
CA GLN A 21 1.33 12.23 -4.88
C GLN A 21 1.65 11.27 -6.03
N GLU A 22 2.70 11.59 -6.77
CA GLU A 22 3.47 10.57 -7.49
C GLU A 22 3.68 9.44 -6.49
N PRO A 23 3.32 8.19 -6.83
CA PRO A 23 3.57 7.08 -5.93
C PRO A 23 5.06 7.10 -5.63
N THR A 24 5.43 7.44 -4.40
CA THR A 24 6.82 7.49 -3.97
C THR A 24 7.40 6.13 -4.27
N ARG A 25 8.15 6.04 -5.38
CA ARG A 25 8.74 4.78 -5.79
C ARG A 25 9.72 4.42 -4.70
N LEU A 26 9.34 3.43 -3.91
CA LEU A 26 10.21 2.86 -2.90
C LEU A 26 11.51 2.45 -3.59
N SER A 27 12.63 2.63 -2.90
CA SER A 27 13.90 2.08 -3.39
C SER A 27 13.71 0.59 -3.64
N PRO A 28 14.22 0.01 -4.74
CA PRO A 28 14.00 -1.39 -5.14
C PRO A 28 14.37 -2.45 -4.09
N ASN A 29 15.11 -2.06 -3.04
CA ASN A 29 15.53 -2.88 -1.90
C ASN A 29 14.80 -2.53 -0.58
N HIS A 30 13.80 -1.66 -0.62
CA HIS A 30 13.00 -1.28 0.54
C HIS A 30 12.15 -2.48 1.00
N LEU A 31 12.14 -2.76 2.31
CA LEU A 31 11.45 -3.93 2.86
C LEU A 31 9.99 -4.01 2.42
N LEU A 32 9.26 -2.89 2.44
CA LEU A 32 7.84 -2.87 2.01
C LEU A 32 7.68 -3.24 0.54
N GLU A 33 8.63 -2.88 -0.33
CA GLU A 33 8.58 -3.26 -1.74
C GLU A 33 8.84 -4.75 -1.92
N LEU A 34 9.80 -5.32 -1.21
CA LEU A 34 10.06 -6.76 -1.21
C LEU A 34 8.85 -7.56 -0.72
N VAL A 35 8.22 -7.11 0.37
CA VAL A 35 7.00 -7.74 0.89
C VAL A 35 5.86 -7.62 -0.12
N THR A 36 5.70 -6.48 -0.78
CA THR A 36 4.69 -6.28 -1.83
C THR A 36 4.91 -7.25 -2.99
N ARG A 37 6.14 -7.37 -3.50
CA ARG A 37 6.50 -8.33 -4.56
C ARG A 37 6.24 -9.77 -4.13
N LEU A 38 6.57 -10.14 -2.90
CA LEU A 38 6.30 -11.47 -2.36
C LEU A 38 4.80 -11.77 -2.31
N CYS A 39 3.99 -10.78 -1.93
CA CYS A 39 2.53 -10.91 -1.89
C CYS A 39 1.94 -11.10 -3.28
N LEU A 40 2.41 -10.32 -4.27
CA LEU A 40 2.01 -10.50 -5.67
C LEU A 40 2.41 -11.88 -6.21
N PHE A 41 3.64 -12.33 -5.95
CA PHE A 41 4.10 -13.66 -6.34
C PHE A 41 3.25 -14.77 -5.73
N ARG A 42 2.89 -14.66 -4.44
CA ARG A 42 1.98 -15.61 -3.79
C ARG A 42 0.59 -15.56 -4.40
N ALA A 43 0.05 -14.38 -4.69
CA ALA A 43 -1.26 -14.23 -5.34
C ALA A 43 -1.29 -14.93 -6.70
N GLU A 44 -0.27 -14.69 -7.54
CA GLU A 44 -0.15 -15.34 -8.85
C GLU A 44 -0.06 -16.86 -8.73
N ARG A 45 0.73 -17.37 -7.77
CA ARG A 45 0.86 -18.81 -7.54
C ARG A 45 -0.50 -19.45 -7.24
N TRP A 46 -1.32 -18.80 -6.40
CA TRP A 46 -2.66 -19.28 -6.09
C TRP A 46 -3.60 -19.18 -7.29
N GLY A 47 -3.52 -18.11 -8.08
CA GLY A 47 -4.30 -17.95 -9.32
C GLY A 47 -3.97 -19.00 -10.38
N ARG A 48 -2.67 -19.26 -10.63
CA ARG A 48 -2.23 -20.32 -11.55
C ARG A 48 -2.68 -21.70 -11.08
N ARG A 49 -2.63 -21.96 -9.77
CA ARG A 49 -3.10 -23.22 -9.19
C ARG A 49 -4.61 -23.39 -9.36
N ALA A 50 -5.40 -22.35 -9.10
CA ALA A 50 -6.85 -22.40 -9.32
C ALA A 50 -7.17 -22.68 -10.80
N LEU A 51 -6.53 -21.95 -11.71
CA LEU A 51 -6.72 -22.10 -13.16
C LEU A 51 -6.31 -23.49 -13.66
N PHE A 52 -5.25 -24.08 -13.10
CA PHE A 52 -4.85 -25.45 -13.41
C PHE A 52 -5.96 -26.46 -13.09
N TYR A 53 -6.55 -26.40 -11.88
CA TYR A 53 -7.60 -27.35 -11.50
C TYR A 53 -8.94 -27.06 -12.20
N GLU A 54 -9.21 -25.82 -12.57
CA GLU A 54 -10.35 -25.47 -13.43
C GLU A 54 -10.18 -26.08 -14.83
N LYS A 55 -8.98 -25.97 -15.42
CA LYS A 55 -8.67 -26.53 -16.76
C LYS A 55 -8.66 -28.05 -16.78
N HIS A 56 -8.14 -28.68 -15.73
CA HIS A 56 -8.05 -30.15 -15.60
C HIS A 56 -9.17 -30.72 -14.72
N ARG A 57 -10.39 -30.17 -14.84
CA ARG A 57 -11.54 -30.53 -14.01
C ARG A 57 -11.85 -32.02 -14.05
N ASP A 58 -11.75 -32.62 -15.23
CA ASP A 58 -12.09 -34.03 -15.50
C ASP A 58 -11.09 -35.00 -14.87
N TYR A 59 -9.82 -34.59 -14.74
CA TYR A 59 -8.78 -35.38 -14.09
C TYR A 59 -8.88 -35.34 -12.56
N PHE A 60 -9.39 -34.24 -12.01
CA PHE A 60 -9.42 -33.99 -10.55
C PHE A 60 -10.80 -33.55 -10.05
N PRO A 61 -11.88 -34.31 -10.29
CA PRO A 61 -13.26 -33.87 -10.04
C PRO A 61 -13.51 -33.48 -8.58
N ARG A 62 -12.88 -34.17 -7.61
CA ARG A 62 -13.02 -33.84 -6.17
C ARG A 62 -12.44 -32.47 -5.81
N LEU A 63 -11.33 -32.09 -6.42
CA LEU A 63 -10.64 -30.83 -6.14
C LEU A 63 -11.28 -29.66 -6.90
N SER A 64 -11.67 -29.90 -8.15
CA SER A 64 -12.23 -28.88 -9.05
C SER A 64 -13.70 -28.53 -8.76
N VAL A 65 -14.51 -29.51 -8.36
CA VAL A 65 -15.93 -29.32 -7.97
C VAL A 65 -16.07 -28.88 -6.51
N GLY A 66 -15.06 -29.14 -5.68
CA GLY A 66 -15.06 -28.83 -4.25
C GLY A 66 -14.73 -27.37 -3.92
N ARG A 67 -14.63 -27.08 -2.61
CA ARG A 67 -14.27 -25.74 -2.09
C ARG A 67 -12.79 -25.38 -2.30
N PHE A 68 -11.99 -26.24 -2.91
CA PHE A 68 -10.56 -26.03 -3.03
C PHE A 68 -10.23 -24.89 -4.00
N VAL A 69 -10.80 -24.91 -5.22
CA VAL A 69 -10.61 -23.85 -6.22
C VAL A 69 -11.09 -22.50 -5.68
N SER A 70 -12.26 -22.47 -5.03
CA SER A 70 -12.78 -21.22 -4.44
C SER A 70 -11.88 -20.68 -3.32
N ARG A 71 -11.28 -21.55 -2.49
CA ARG A 71 -10.26 -21.14 -1.51
C ARG A 71 -8.99 -20.61 -2.16
N CYS A 72 -8.52 -21.22 -3.25
CA CYS A 72 -7.37 -20.70 -4.00
C CYS A 72 -7.66 -19.30 -4.56
N ARG A 73 -8.83 -19.08 -5.15
CA ARG A 73 -9.26 -17.75 -5.64
C ARG A 73 -9.40 -16.74 -4.49
N ALA A 74 -9.95 -17.15 -3.35
CA ALA A 74 -10.03 -16.29 -2.16
C ALA A 74 -8.64 -15.91 -1.62
N LEU A 75 -7.68 -16.83 -1.64
CA LEU A 75 -6.29 -16.55 -1.26
C LEU A 75 -5.62 -15.61 -2.25
N GLU A 76 -5.78 -15.84 -3.56
CA GLU A 76 -5.32 -14.92 -4.60
C GLU A 76 -5.81 -13.49 -4.35
N ALA A 77 -7.12 -13.31 -4.11
CA ALA A 77 -7.71 -12.01 -3.81
C ALA A 77 -7.15 -11.37 -2.53
N LYS A 78 -7.02 -12.14 -1.44
CA LYS A 78 -6.46 -11.64 -0.18
C LYS A 78 -5.02 -11.18 -0.32
N TYR A 79 -4.17 -11.95 -1.02
CA TYR A 79 -2.77 -11.56 -1.22
C TYR A 79 -2.64 -10.33 -2.14
N ARG A 80 -3.50 -10.18 -3.15
CA ARG A 80 -3.54 -8.94 -3.97
C ARG A 80 -3.98 -7.73 -3.14
N ALA A 81 -5.03 -7.87 -2.33
CA ALA A 81 -5.48 -6.79 -1.45
C ALA A 81 -4.39 -6.38 -0.46
N LEU A 82 -3.68 -7.36 0.11
CA LEU A 82 -2.57 -7.09 1.02
C LEU A 82 -1.42 -6.35 0.33
N ALA A 83 -1.07 -6.74 -0.89
CA ALA A 83 -0.07 -6.03 -1.70
C ALA A 83 -0.48 -4.56 -1.95
N GLN A 84 -1.76 -4.30 -2.24
CA GLN A 84 -2.28 -2.94 -2.42
C GLN A 84 -2.21 -2.12 -1.14
N VAL A 85 -2.57 -2.70 0.01
CA VAL A 85 -2.50 -2.01 1.31
C VAL A 85 -1.06 -1.64 1.65
N ILE A 86 -0.09 -2.55 1.46
CA ILE A 86 1.32 -2.28 1.76
C ILE A 86 1.87 -1.16 0.89
N PHE A 87 1.49 -1.12 -0.39
CA PHE A 87 1.90 -0.05 -1.29
C PHE A 87 1.42 1.33 -0.84
N LEU A 88 0.28 1.41 -0.13
CA LEU A 88 -0.27 2.65 0.39
C LEU A 88 0.34 3.08 1.73
N ILE A 89 1.16 2.25 2.38
CA ILE A 89 1.84 2.64 3.61
C ILE A 89 2.93 3.65 3.25
N PRO A 90 2.83 4.91 3.71
CA PRO A 90 3.88 5.89 3.46
C PRO A 90 5.18 5.37 4.10
N ALA A 91 6.24 5.25 3.29
CA ALA A 91 7.58 5.02 3.78
C ALA A 91 8.09 6.34 4.39
N ASP A 92 7.58 6.67 5.57
CA ASP A 92 8.12 7.79 6.33
C ASP A 92 9.46 7.34 6.93
N GLU A 93 10.56 7.72 6.29
CA GLU A 93 11.93 7.40 6.71
C GLU A 93 12.31 8.07 8.05
N ARG A 94 11.42 8.87 8.64
CA ARG A 94 11.60 9.46 9.96
C ARG A 94 11.22 8.49 11.07
N LEU A 95 11.91 7.35 11.14
CA LEU A 95 11.94 6.52 12.34
C LEU A 95 12.70 7.28 13.44
N VAL A 96 12.02 8.21 14.11
CA VAL A 96 12.56 8.86 15.30
C VAL A 96 12.62 7.81 16.42
N PRO A 97 13.76 7.62 17.11
CA PRO A 97 13.82 6.72 18.24
C PRO A 97 12.76 7.13 19.27
N ALA A 98 11.86 6.21 19.63
CA ALA A 98 10.78 6.45 20.61
C ALA A 98 11.30 6.93 21.99
N ARG A 99 12.61 6.81 22.24
CA ARG A 99 13.29 7.28 23.46
C ARG A 99 13.72 8.76 23.44
N ALA A 100 13.67 9.46 22.30
CA ALA A 100 14.13 10.85 22.23
C ALA A 100 13.11 11.87 22.77
N LEU A 101 11.86 11.48 23.00
CA LEU A 101 10.79 12.36 23.48
C LEU A 101 10.70 12.46 25.02
N GLY A 102 11.56 11.78 25.77
CA GLY A 102 11.48 11.68 27.22
C GLY A 102 12.36 12.63 28.05
N LEU A 103 13.28 13.39 27.44
CA LEU A 103 14.30 14.16 28.19
C LEU A 103 14.39 15.63 27.77
N ARG A 104 13.26 16.32 27.71
CA ARG A 104 13.22 17.78 27.88
C ARG A 104 12.07 18.14 28.83
N ARG A 105 12.34 18.05 30.13
CA ARG A 105 11.69 18.93 31.11
C ARG A 105 12.76 19.90 31.58
N PHE A 106 12.43 21.18 31.39
CA PHE A 106 13.14 22.34 31.93
C PHE A 106 13.20 22.29 33.45
#